data_AF-A0A7S0QFP9-F1
#
_entry.id   AF-A0A7S0QFP9-F1
#
_cell.length_a   1.000
_cell.length_b   1.000
_cell.length_c   1.000
_cell.angle_alpha   90.00
_cell.angle_beta   90.00
_cell.angle_gamma   90.00
#
_symmetry.space_group_name_H-M   'P 1'
#
loop_
_entity.id
_entity.type
_entity.pdbx_description
1 polymer ?
#
loop_
_entity_poly.entity_id
_entity_poly.type
_entity_poly.pdbx_seq_one_letter_code
_entity_poly.pdbx_strand_id
1 'polypeptide(L)'
;MNTMELDEGAGGAGAGAVAGEQIVEVTPSPGFDLETYISNYTGRTRANRLRFIALRVPSLQNDAFRMLLQEIKSGQNVQLYRDTLELIGDKLGPAEQIRDNEWMEKTQENNDKTLEKLEVELCQHKLNSIKEKVRMGHNDVGLHHLATGNLNEALKCFVRTRDYGTTGRHTMDMCMHVIRVGLEMGNYSHVTNYIAKAEQVPDQPDAGTAARLRVAAGLALLDGGKYKQAGLKLVSMRLDPPKDRPADG
;
A
#
# COMPACT_ATOMS: atom_id res chain seq x y z
N MET A 1 -14.66 -15.45 34.79
CA MET A 1 -14.10 -14.38 33.94
C MET A 1 -12.97 -15.02 33.15
N ASN A 2 -13.28 -15.45 31.92
CA ASN A 2 -12.37 -16.22 31.09
C ASN A 2 -11.45 -15.25 30.34
N THR A 3 -10.18 -15.21 30.73
CA THR A 3 -9.10 -14.60 29.95
C THR A 3 -8.88 -15.46 28.71
N MET A 4 -9.33 -14.98 27.55
CA MET A 4 -8.87 -15.51 26.26
C MET A 4 -7.41 -15.09 26.08
N GLU A 5 -6.50 -15.99 26.43
CA GLU A 5 -5.14 -16.00 25.88
C GLU A 5 -5.26 -16.18 24.36
N LEU A 6 -4.91 -15.15 23.61
CA LEU A 6 -4.67 -15.28 22.18
C LEU A 6 -3.22 -15.67 22.00
N ASP A 7 -3.05 -16.98 21.87
CA ASP A 7 -1.98 -17.71 21.18
C ASP A 7 -1.05 -16.81 20.34
N GLU A 8 0.18 -16.62 20.83
CA GLU A 8 1.32 -16.14 20.07
C GLU A 8 1.79 -17.26 19.13
N GLY A 9 0.96 -17.54 18.12
CA GLY A 9 1.25 -18.48 17.06
C GLY A 9 2.33 -17.95 16.13
N ALA A 10 3.57 -18.36 16.42
CA ALA A 10 4.71 -18.55 15.54
C ALA A 10 4.73 -17.73 14.23
N GLY A 11 5.74 -16.86 14.12
CA GLY A 11 6.23 -16.33 12.86
C GLY A 11 6.58 -17.46 11.89
N GLY A 12 5.60 -17.89 11.10
CA GLY A 12 5.82 -18.61 9.88
C GLY A 12 6.51 -17.65 8.92
N ALA A 13 7.79 -17.89 8.69
CA ALA A 13 8.53 -17.33 7.57
C ALA A 13 7.86 -17.79 6.26
N GLY A 14 6.75 -17.14 5.90
CA GLY A 14 6.24 -17.06 4.55
C GLY A 14 7.07 -16.03 3.81
N ALA A 15 8.38 -16.29 3.69
CA ALA A 15 9.12 -15.79 2.55
C ALA A 15 8.44 -16.44 1.34
N GLY A 16 7.44 -15.75 0.78
CA GLY A 16 7.11 -15.88 -0.62
C GLY A 16 8.32 -15.37 -1.40
N ALA A 17 9.41 -16.14 -1.36
CA ALA A 17 10.41 -16.11 -2.38
C ALA A 17 9.65 -16.49 -3.65
N VAL A 18 9.24 -15.47 -4.40
CA VAL A 18 8.77 -15.66 -5.76
C VAL A 18 10.02 -16.07 -6.53
N ALA A 19 10.29 -17.37 -6.50
CA ALA A 19 11.30 -18.02 -7.29
C ALA A 19 11.03 -17.66 -8.76
N GLY A 20 11.96 -16.92 -9.37
CA GLY A 20 12.11 -16.76 -10.81
C GLY A 20 10.81 -16.70 -11.61
N GLU A 21 9.96 -15.71 -11.34
CA GLU A 21 8.80 -15.46 -12.22
C GLU A 21 9.33 -15.10 -13.60
N GLN A 22 9.17 -16.00 -14.59
CA GLN A 22 9.58 -15.74 -15.96
C GLN A 22 8.91 -14.44 -16.43
N ILE A 23 9.72 -13.45 -16.78
CA ILE A 23 9.23 -12.20 -17.34
C ILE A 23 8.77 -12.51 -18.76
N VAL A 24 7.47 -12.70 -18.93
CA VAL A 24 6.85 -12.89 -20.24
C VAL A 24 6.69 -11.53 -20.90
N GLU A 25 7.29 -11.37 -22.08
CA GLU A 25 7.09 -10.19 -22.91
C GLU A 25 5.67 -10.15 -23.47
N VAL A 26 5.08 -8.96 -23.51
CA VAL A 26 3.70 -8.72 -23.91
C VAL A 26 3.67 -7.57 -24.91
N THR A 27 2.96 -7.79 -26.02
CA THR A 27 2.61 -6.73 -26.96
C THR A 27 1.35 -6.01 -26.47
N PRO A 28 1.35 -4.67 -26.34
CA PRO A 28 0.18 -3.94 -25.91
C PRO A 28 -0.93 -4.01 -26.96
N SER A 29 -2.18 -3.97 -26.51
CA SER A 29 -3.32 -3.91 -27.42
C SER A 29 -3.30 -2.65 -28.28
N PRO A 30 -3.82 -2.68 -29.53
CA PRO A 30 -3.94 -1.48 -30.34
C PRO A 30 -4.66 -0.35 -29.59
N GLY A 31 -4.08 0.86 -29.60
CA GLY A 31 -4.62 2.04 -28.92
C GLY A 31 -4.35 2.12 -27.41
N PHE A 32 -3.54 1.21 -26.85
CA PHE A 32 -3.11 1.35 -25.45
C PHE A 32 -2.20 2.58 -25.29
N ASP A 33 -2.66 3.53 -24.49
CA ASP A 33 -1.90 4.72 -24.11
C ASP A 33 -1.44 4.64 -22.65
N LEU A 34 -0.12 4.70 -22.44
CA LEU A 34 0.49 4.53 -21.13
C LEU A 34 0.10 5.66 -20.17
N GLU A 35 0.08 6.90 -20.66
CA GLU A 35 -0.18 8.10 -19.85
C GLU A 35 -1.63 8.14 -19.36
N THR A 36 -2.57 7.89 -20.25
CA THR A 36 -4.01 7.77 -19.92
C THR A 36 -4.27 6.62 -18.95
N TYR A 37 -3.61 5.48 -19.13
CA TYR A 37 -3.78 4.35 -18.21
C TYR A 37 -3.24 4.70 -16.81
N ILE A 38 -2.03 5.27 -16.72
CA ILE A 38 -1.36 5.47 -15.45
C ILE A 38 -1.87 6.67 -14.65
N SER A 39 -2.54 7.63 -15.30
CA SER A 39 -3.22 8.75 -14.62
C SER A 39 -4.32 8.30 -13.65
N ASN A 40 -4.86 7.09 -13.82
CA ASN A 40 -5.87 6.50 -12.92
C ASN A 40 -5.30 6.03 -11.56
N TYR A 41 -3.98 6.07 -11.39
CA TYR A 41 -3.31 5.55 -10.21
C TYR A 41 -2.37 6.61 -9.63
N THR A 42 -2.10 6.49 -8.33
CA THR A 42 -1.17 7.38 -7.62
C THR A 42 -0.29 6.58 -6.65
N GLY A 43 0.86 7.16 -6.29
CA GLY A 43 1.75 6.63 -5.28
C GLY A 43 2.28 5.24 -5.62
N ARG A 44 2.36 4.37 -4.60
CA ARG A 44 2.99 3.05 -4.75
C ARG A 44 2.29 2.14 -5.77
N THR A 45 0.97 2.25 -5.93
CA THR A 45 0.25 1.47 -6.96
C THR A 45 0.64 1.90 -8.36
N ARG A 46 0.77 3.21 -8.59
CA ARG A 46 1.27 3.77 -9.85
C ARG A 46 2.70 3.31 -10.14
N ALA A 47 3.59 3.41 -9.16
CA ALA A 47 4.96 2.90 -9.27
C ALA A 47 5.00 1.40 -9.63
N ASN A 48 4.23 0.56 -8.93
CA ASN A 48 4.18 -0.87 -9.19
C ASN A 48 3.65 -1.20 -10.60
N ARG A 49 2.63 -0.47 -11.09
CA ARG A 49 2.09 -0.65 -12.44
C ARG A 49 3.08 -0.22 -13.52
N LEU A 50 3.77 0.91 -13.34
CA LEU A 50 4.83 1.35 -14.25
C LEU A 50 5.97 0.34 -14.29
N ARG A 51 6.41 -0.16 -13.13
CA ARG A 51 7.43 -1.22 -13.04
C ARG A 51 6.99 -2.48 -13.77
N PHE A 52 5.74 -2.92 -13.58
CA PHE A 52 5.20 -4.10 -14.26
C PHE A 52 5.24 -3.95 -15.78
N ILE A 53 4.79 -2.79 -16.30
CA ILE A 53 4.80 -2.49 -17.74
C ILE A 53 6.23 -2.40 -18.28
N ALA A 54 7.12 -1.69 -17.59
CA ALA A 54 8.51 -1.52 -18.02
C ALA A 54 9.25 -2.85 -18.18
N LEU A 55 8.92 -3.84 -17.34
CA LEU A 55 9.53 -5.17 -17.39
C LEU A 55 8.97 -6.05 -18.50
N ARG A 56 7.71 -5.86 -18.92
CA ARG A 56 7.02 -6.79 -19.82
C ARG A 56 6.72 -6.23 -21.20
N VAL A 57 6.81 -4.91 -21.40
CA VAL A 57 6.45 -4.27 -22.67
C VAL A 57 7.67 -3.53 -23.22
N PRO A 58 8.50 -4.19 -24.07
CA PRO A 58 9.74 -3.59 -24.57
C PRO A 58 9.54 -2.25 -25.28
N SER A 59 8.46 -2.10 -26.05
CA SER A 59 8.14 -0.87 -26.79
C SER A 59 7.86 0.35 -25.91
N LEU A 60 7.46 0.13 -24.65
CA LEU A 60 7.14 1.18 -23.68
C LEU A 60 8.14 1.25 -22.52
N GLN A 61 9.18 0.42 -22.55
CA GLN A 61 10.07 0.21 -21.41
C GLN A 61 10.72 1.51 -20.92
N ASN A 62 11.29 2.27 -21.85
CA ASN A 62 12.03 3.48 -21.49
C ASN A 62 11.13 4.58 -20.92
N ASP A 63 9.95 4.78 -21.53
CA ASP A 63 9.01 5.79 -21.04
C ASP A 63 8.40 5.40 -19.71
N ALA A 64 8.06 4.12 -19.53
CA ALA A 64 7.59 3.59 -18.25
C ALA A 64 8.63 3.74 -17.13
N PHE A 65 9.93 3.52 -17.42
CA PHE A 65 10.99 3.75 -16.44
C PHE A 65 11.19 5.24 -16.10
N ARG A 66 11.11 6.14 -17.09
CA ARG A 66 11.19 7.59 -16.84
C ARG A 66 10.04 8.06 -15.94
N MET A 67 8.81 7.64 -16.26
CA MET A 67 7.63 7.94 -15.44
C MET A 67 7.74 7.33 -14.04
N LEU A 68 8.32 6.13 -13.91
CA LEU A 68 8.54 5.47 -12.62
C LEU A 68 9.51 6.26 -11.74
N LEU A 69 10.65 6.69 -12.29
CA LEU A 69 11.62 7.50 -11.55
C LEU A 69 11.00 8.83 -11.10
N GLN A 70 10.20 9.47 -11.96
CA GLN A 70 9.48 10.69 -11.60
C GLN A 70 8.49 10.44 -10.44
N GLU A 71 7.70 9.37 -10.50
CA GLU A 71 6.77 9.00 -9.44
C GLU A 71 7.50 8.76 -8.11
N ILE A 72 8.61 8.02 -8.13
CA ILE A 72 9.37 7.72 -6.91
C ILE A 72 9.99 8.99 -6.31
N LYS A 73 10.55 9.87 -7.14
CA LYS A 73 11.12 11.16 -6.71
C LYS A 73 10.07 12.14 -6.16
N SER A 74 8.80 11.97 -6.54
CA SER A 74 7.69 12.73 -5.93
C SER A 74 7.35 12.26 -4.51
N GLY A 75 7.78 11.04 -4.15
CA GLY A 75 7.64 10.47 -2.82
C GLY A 75 8.93 10.60 -2.01
N GLN A 76 9.07 9.71 -1.02
CA GLN A 76 10.20 9.72 -0.07
C GLN A 76 10.84 8.34 0.14
N ASN A 77 10.51 7.37 -0.72
CA ASN A 77 11.06 6.02 -0.64
C ASN A 77 12.39 5.92 -1.39
N VAL A 78 13.47 6.22 -0.67
CA VAL A 78 14.83 6.23 -1.22
C VAL A 78 15.29 4.81 -1.61
N GLN A 79 14.87 3.78 -0.88
CA GLN A 79 15.24 2.41 -1.19
C GLN A 79 14.63 1.95 -2.52
N LEU A 80 13.35 2.24 -2.75
CA LEU A 80 12.70 1.95 -4.02
C LEU A 80 13.36 2.67 -5.20
N TYR A 81 13.86 3.89 -4.99
CA TYR A 81 14.63 4.60 -6.01
C TYR A 81 15.94 3.86 -6.34
N ARG A 82 16.71 3.44 -5.32
CA ARG A 82 17.93 2.64 -5.50
C ARG A 82 17.66 1.35 -6.25
N ASP A 83 16.68 0.57 -5.79
CA ASP A 83 16.29 -0.71 -6.41
C ASP A 83 15.84 -0.51 -7.86
N THR A 84 15.20 0.63 -8.16
CA THR A 84 14.74 0.96 -9.51
C THR A 84 15.91 1.33 -10.42
N LEU A 85 16.90 2.07 -9.94
CA LEU A 85 18.11 2.37 -10.72
C LEU A 85 18.89 1.09 -11.07
N GLU A 86 19.02 0.17 -10.11
CA GLU A 86 19.63 -1.14 -10.34
C GLU A 86 18.86 -1.96 -11.39
N LEU A 87 17.52 -1.91 -11.34
CA LEU A 87 16.66 -2.58 -12.31
C LEU A 87 16.76 -1.99 -13.73
N ILE A 88 16.98 -0.68 -13.84
CA ILE A 88 17.14 0.02 -15.12
C ILE A 88 18.50 -0.32 -15.74
N GLY A 89 19.56 -0.35 -14.95
CA GLY A 89 20.93 -0.50 -15.45
C GLY A 89 21.25 0.58 -16.48
N ASP A 90 21.78 0.19 -17.64
CA ASP A 90 22.19 1.12 -18.71
C ASP A 90 21.09 1.41 -19.74
N LYS A 91 19.86 0.89 -19.55
CA LYS A 91 18.78 0.97 -20.55
C LYS A 91 18.37 2.40 -20.91
N LEU A 92 18.48 3.31 -19.94
CA LEU A 92 18.15 4.73 -20.13
C LEU A 92 19.39 5.61 -20.34
N GLY A 93 20.57 5.01 -20.49
CA GLY A 93 21.87 5.69 -20.44
C GLY A 93 22.65 5.31 -19.18
N PRO A 94 23.89 5.82 -19.02
CA PRO A 94 24.74 5.51 -17.88
C PRO A 94 24.05 5.83 -16.56
N ALA A 95 24.05 4.87 -15.63
CA ALA A 95 23.36 5.01 -14.34
C ALA A 95 23.81 6.27 -13.56
N GLU A 96 25.08 6.67 -13.68
CA GLU A 96 25.64 7.86 -13.05
C GLU A 96 24.98 9.17 -13.51
N GLN A 97 24.44 9.21 -14.74
CA GLN A 97 23.78 10.42 -15.27
C GLN A 97 22.33 10.55 -14.81
N ILE A 98 21.70 9.43 -14.43
CA ILE A 98 20.28 9.37 -14.03
C ILE A 98 20.16 9.44 -12.51
N ARG A 99 21.17 8.92 -11.79
CA ARG A 99 21.20 8.85 -10.34
C ARG A 99 21.32 10.25 -9.73
N ASP A 100 20.35 10.59 -8.90
CA ASP A 100 20.31 11.83 -8.13
C ASP A 100 20.75 11.57 -6.68
N ASN A 101 22.06 11.68 -6.42
CA ASN A 101 22.61 11.46 -5.07
C ASN A 101 22.17 12.55 -4.08
N GLU A 102 22.05 13.80 -4.53
CA GLU A 102 21.64 14.93 -3.68
C GLU A 102 20.20 14.71 -3.17
N TRP A 103 19.28 14.31 -4.05
CA TRP A 103 17.92 13.96 -3.65
C TRP A 103 17.90 12.79 -2.66
N MET A 104 18.70 11.73 -2.90
CA MET A 104 18.73 10.57 -1.99
C MET A 104 19.20 10.95 -0.59
N GLU A 105 20.31 11.69 -0.48
CA GLU A 105 20.88 12.11 0.80
C GLU A 105 19.92 13.03 1.55
N LYS A 106 19.42 14.09 0.89
CA LYS A 106 18.49 15.04 1.50
C LYS A 106 17.17 14.38 1.91
N THR A 107 16.64 13.49 1.09
CA THR A 107 15.39 12.77 1.40
C THR A 107 15.59 11.81 2.55
N GLN A 108 16.71 11.08 2.60
CA GLN A 108 17.03 10.18 3.71
C GLN A 108 17.19 10.97 5.02
N GLU A 109 17.96 12.06 5.01
CA GLU A 109 18.14 12.91 6.19
C GLU A 109 16.80 13.47 6.70
N ASN A 110 15.92 13.91 5.79
CA ASN A 110 14.59 14.39 6.15
C ASN A 110 13.70 13.27 6.71
N ASN A 111 13.78 12.07 6.15
CA ASN A 111 13.05 10.91 6.65
C ASN A 111 13.48 10.59 8.09
N ASP A 112 14.79 10.54 8.34
CA ASP A 112 15.34 10.19 9.65
C ASP A 112 14.93 11.23 10.71
N LYS A 113 15.06 12.53 10.39
CA LYS A 113 14.61 13.62 11.28
C LYS A 113 13.10 13.58 11.56
N THR A 114 12.30 13.28 10.54
CA THR A 114 10.84 13.20 10.69
C THR A 114 10.45 12.02 11.57
N LEU A 115 11.08 10.87 11.36
CA LEU A 115 10.84 9.68 12.17
C LEU A 115 11.24 9.92 13.64
N GLU A 116 12.43 10.45 13.89
CA GLU A 116 12.90 10.78 15.25
C GLU A 116 11.90 11.70 15.97
N LYS A 117 11.44 12.76 15.28
CA LYS A 117 10.43 13.68 15.83
C LYS A 117 9.13 12.95 16.20
N LEU A 118 8.59 12.14 15.29
CA LEU A 118 7.35 11.39 15.53
C LEU A 118 7.49 10.39 16.69
N GLU A 119 8.65 9.75 16.82
CA GLU A 119 8.94 8.82 17.91
C GLU A 119 9.04 9.51 19.28
N VAL A 120 9.67 10.70 19.33
CA VAL A 120 9.73 11.53 20.54
C VAL A 120 8.34 11.98 20.95
N GLU A 121 7.52 12.46 20.00
CA GLU A 121 6.12 12.86 20.27
C GLU A 121 5.28 11.68 20.79
N LEU A 122 5.41 10.50 20.16
CA LEU A 122 4.74 9.29 20.61
C LEU A 122 5.17 8.87 22.02
N CYS A 123 6.47 8.95 22.33
CA CYS A 123 7.01 8.66 23.65
C CYS A 123 6.40 9.61 24.71
N GLN A 124 6.36 10.91 24.40
CA GLN A 124 5.74 11.91 25.27
C GLN A 124 4.24 11.64 25.50
N HIS A 125 3.51 11.22 24.47
CA HIS A 125 2.09 10.85 24.60
C HIS A 125 1.87 9.63 25.48
N LYS A 126 2.78 8.65 25.40
CA LYS A 126 2.76 7.46 26.28
C LYS A 126 2.99 7.83 27.73
N LEU A 127 3.97 8.71 28.02
CA LEU A 127 4.23 9.20 29.38
C LEU A 127 3.01 9.94 29.96
N ASN A 128 2.36 10.77 29.15
CA ASN A 128 1.17 11.51 29.56
C ASN A 128 -0.10 10.64 29.68
N SER A 129 -0.03 9.35 29.29
CA SER A 129 -1.14 8.38 29.40
C SER A 129 -2.43 8.79 28.69
N ILE A 130 -2.33 9.55 27.59
CA ILE A 130 -3.49 9.99 26.79
C ILE A 130 -3.70 9.00 25.65
N LYS A 131 -4.60 8.01 25.84
CA LYS A 131 -4.83 6.91 24.89
C LYS A 131 -5.01 7.37 23.44
N GLU A 132 -5.87 8.36 23.19
CA GLU A 132 -6.15 8.82 21.82
C GLU A 132 -4.92 9.43 21.15
N LYS A 133 -4.10 10.18 21.89
CA LYS A 133 -2.84 10.72 21.36
C LYS A 133 -1.82 9.63 21.07
N VAL A 134 -1.76 8.59 21.89
CA VAL A 134 -0.90 7.43 21.64
C VAL A 134 -1.36 6.67 20.39
N ARG A 135 -2.68 6.51 20.21
CA ARG A 135 -3.27 5.90 19.01
C ARG A 135 -2.90 6.67 17.75
N MET A 136 -3.09 7.99 17.77
CA MET A 136 -2.74 8.86 16.64
C MET A 136 -1.24 8.88 16.37
N GLY A 137 -0.39 8.96 17.40
CA GLY A 137 1.06 8.89 17.21
C GLY A 137 1.51 7.55 16.59
N HIS A 138 0.89 6.43 16.94
CA HIS A 138 1.14 5.15 16.26
C HIS A 138 0.69 5.18 14.79
N ASN A 139 -0.43 5.83 14.46
CA ASN A 139 -0.83 6.02 13.06
C ASN A 139 0.16 6.87 12.28
N ASP A 140 0.64 7.97 12.86
CA ASP A 140 1.55 8.90 12.17
C ASP A 140 2.91 8.24 11.89
N VAL A 141 3.49 7.54 12.87
CA VAL A 141 4.70 6.73 12.69
C VAL A 141 4.46 5.63 11.65
N GLY A 142 3.30 4.95 11.69
CA GLY A 142 2.94 3.91 10.72
C GLY A 142 2.81 4.45 9.28
N LEU A 143 2.20 5.62 9.11
CA LEU A 143 2.08 6.29 7.81
C LEU A 143 3.44 6.73 7.27
N HIS A 144 4.32 7.21 8.14
CA HIS A 144 5.70 7.56 7.77
C HIS A 144 6.48 6.31 7.30
N HIS A 145 6.40 5.20 8.04
CA HIS A 145 7.01 3.94 7.60
C HIS A 145 6.42 3.42 6.28
N LEU A 146 5.11 3.54 6.08
CA LEU A 146 4.47 3.16 4.83
C LEU A 146 5.01 3.98 3.64
N ALA A 147 5.16 5.29 3.82
CA ALA A 147 5.64 6.19 2.79
C ALA A 147 7.14 6.06 2.50
N THR A 148 7.96 5.70 3.49
CA THR A 148 9.39 5.39 3.32
C THR A 148 9.65 3.98 2.80
N GLY A 149 8.63 3.11 2.82
CA GLY A 149 8.71 1.76 2.28
C GLY A 149 8.95 0.64 3.30
N ASN A 150 9.01 0.98 4.58
CA ASN A 150 9.20 0.07 5.71
C ASN A 150 7.89 -0.64 6.09
N LEU A 151 7.40 -1.54 5.24
CA LEU A 151 6.06 -2.14 5.37
C LEU A 151 5.87 -2.95 6.67
N ASN A 152 6.91 -3.67 7.12
CA ASN A 152 6.84 -4.49 8.35
C ASN A 152 6.67 -3.61 9.60
N GLU A 153 7.41 -2.51 9.70
CA GLU A 153 7.28 -1.59 10.84
C GLU A 153 5.97 -0.80 10.77
N ALA A 154 5.53 -0.41 9.57
CA ALA A 154 4.22 0.20 9.37
C ALA A 154 3.09 -0.70 9.91
N LEU A 155 3.12 -1.99 9.55
CA LEU A 155 2.15 -2.98 10.01
C LEU A 155 2.14 -3.09 11.55
N LYS A 156 3.31 -3.20 12.18
CA LYS A 156 3.44 -3.27 13.64
C LYS A 156 2.84 -2.02 14.31
N CYS A 157 3.10 -0.83 13.77
CA CYS A 157 2.55 0.42 14.30
C CYS A 157 1.02 0.46 14.19
N PHE A 158 0.45 0.10 13.04
CA PHE A 158 -1.00 0.08 12.88
C PHE A 158 -1.67 -0.94 13.79
N VAL A 159 -1.13 -2.16 13.93
CA VAL A 159 -1.70 -3.17 14.82
C VAL A 159 -1.66 -2.73 16.30
N ARG A 160 -0.61 -2.02 16.73
CA ARG A 160 -0.50 -1.47 18.09
C ARG A 160 -1.60 -0.46 18.43
N THR A 161 -2.22 0.19 17.44
CA THR A 161 -3.33 1.12 17.68
C THR A 161 -4.55 0.45 18.33
N ARG A 162 -4.68 -0.87 18.17
CA ARG A 162 -5.74 -1.69 18.78
C ARG A 162 -5.85 -1.47 20.28
N ASP A 163 -4.72 -1.44 20.98
CA ASP A 163 -4.68 -1.42 22.44
C ASP A 163 -5.10 -0.05 23.02
N TYR A 164 -5.14 0.96 22.15
CA TYR A 164 -5.54 2.33 22.45
C TYR A 164 -6.91 2.71 21.83
N GLY A 165 -7.53 1.80 21.07
CA GLY A 165 -8.84 1.99 20.46
C GLY A 165 -10.00 1.79 21.44
N THR A 166 -11.04 2.61 21.32
CA THR A 166 -12.22 2.58 22.22
C THR A 166 -13.55 2.51 21.47
N THR A 167 -13.55 2.75 20.15
CA THR A 167 -14.76 2.80 19.32
C THR A 167 -14.69 1.80 18.18
N GLY A 168 -15.85 1.45 17.60
CA GLY A 168 -15.93 0.66 16.38
C GLY A 168 -15.18 1.34 15.22
N ARG A 169 -15.31 2.66 15.12
CA ARG A 169 -14.55 3.49 14.16
C ARG A 169 -13.03 3.31 14.28
N HIS A 170 -12.47 3.31 15.51
CA HIS A 170 -11.02 3.10 15.68
C HIS A 170 -10.59 1.70 15.20
N THR A 171 -11.44 0.69 15.42
CA THR A 171 -11.19 -0.67 14.95
C THR A 171 -11.24 -0.75 13.42
N MET A 172 -12.23 -0.09 12.81
CA MET A 172 -12.37 0.01 11.35
C MET A 172 -11.16 0.71 10.71
N ASP A 173 -10.75 1.86 11.24
CA ASP A 173 -9.60 2.63 10.74
C ASP A 173 -8.31 1.79 10.78
N MET A 174 -8.05 1.11 11.91
CA MET A 174 -6.94 0.17 12.03
C MET A 174 -7.01 -0.93 10.97
N CYS A 175 -8.17 -1.56 10.78
CA CYS A 175 -8.33 -2.63 9.79
C CYS A 175 -8.05 -2.12 8.38
N MET A 176 -8.50 -0.90 8.05
CA MET A 176 -8.24 -0.28 6.75
C MET A 176 -6.74 -0.02 6.53
N HIS A 177 -6.01 0.46 7.54
CA HIS A 177 -4.56 0.63 7.45
C HIS A 177 -3.83 -0.71 7.27
N VAL A 178 -4.19 -1.73 8.05
CA VAL A 178 -3.58 -3.07 7.94
C VAL A 178 -3.87 -3.71 6.59
N ILE A 179 -5.11 -3.60 6.08
CA ILE A 179 -5.47 -4.09 4.74
C ILE A 179 -4.63 -3.39 3.68
N ARG A 180 -4.45 -2.06 3.77
CA ARG A 180 -3.61 -1.32 2.81
C ARG A 180 -2.17 -1.83 2.82
N VAL A 181 -1.55 -1.98 4.00
CA VAL A 181 -0.19 -2.51 4.10
C VAL A 181 -0.11 -3.95 3.59
N GLY A 182 -1.09 -4.79 3.92
CA GLY A 182 -1.17 -6.18 3.46
C GLY A 182 -1.24 -6.30 1.94
N LEU A 183 -2.01 -5.42 1.28
CA LEU A 183 -2.06 -5.33 -0.18
C LEU A 183 -0.70 -4.90 -0.77
N GLU A 184 -0.02 -3.94 -0.14
CA GLU A 184 1.31 -3.49 -0.59
C GLU A 184 2.40 -4.56 -0.38
N MET A 185 2.24 -5.43 0.62
CA MET A 185 3.12 -6.58 0.87
C MET A 185 2.80 -7.80 -0.01
N GLY A 186 1.66 -7.81 -0.70
CA GLY A 186 1.15 -9.00 -1.40
C GLY A 186 0.69 -10.13 -0.46
N ASN A 187 0.44 -9.83 0.83
CA ASN A 187 0.00 -10.83 1.80
C ASN A 187 -1.54 -10.85 1.88
N TYR A 188 -2.18 -11.49 0.89
CA TYR A 188 -3.65 -11.55 0.78
C TYR A 188 -4.33 -12.39 1.86
N SER A 189 -3.60 -13.31 2.51
CA SER A 189 -4.09 -14.03 3.69
C SER A 189 -4.34 -13.07 4.85
N HIS A 190 -3.40 -12.16 5.10
CA HIS A 190 -3.53 -11.12 6.12
C HIS A 190 -4.70 -10.18 5.79
N VAL A 191 -4.83 -9.78 4.52
CA VAL A 191 -5.93 -8.94 4.04
C VAL A 191 -7.29 -9.60 4.32
N THR A 192 -7.44 -10.88 4.00
CA THR A 192 -8.69 -11.63 4.22
C THR A 192 -9.09 -11.66 5.70
N ASN A 193 -8.14 -11.92 6.59
CA ASN A 193 -8.38 -11.96 8.04
C ASN A 193 -8.87 -10.60 8.58
N TYR A 194 -8.27 -9.50 8.13
CA TYR A 194 -8.65 -8.16 8.59
C TYR A 194 -9.94 -7.65 7.93
N ILE A 195 -10.30 -8.13 6.74
CA ILE A 195 -11.63 -7.90 6.16
C ILE A 195 -12.71 -8.56 7.02
N ALA A 196 -12.53 -9.84 7.38
CA ALA A 196 -13.47 -10.54 8.25
C ALA A 196 -13.63 -9.82 9.61
N LYS A 197 -12.52 -9.31 10.16
CA LYS A 197 -12.53 -8.51 11.39
C LYS A 197 -13.27 -7.18 11.21
N ALA A 198 -13.07 -6.49 10.08
CA ALA A 198 -13.75 -5.23 9.78
C ALA A 198 -15.27 -5.41 9.60
N GLU A 199 -15.70 -6.51 8.98
CA GLU A 199 -17.13 -6.85 8.78
C GLU A 199 -17.85 -7.18 10.11
N GLN A 200 -17.12 -7.57 11.16
CA GLN A 200 -17.67 -7.84 12.49
C GLN A 200 -17.82 -6.59 13.38
N VAL A 201 -17.34 -5.43 12.93
CA VAL A 201 -17.49 -4.18 13.68
C VAL A 201 -18.99 -3.82 13.73
N PRO A 202 -19.59 -3.59 14.92
CA PRO A 202 -21.02 -3.30 15.04
C PRO A 202 -21.48 -2.03 14.33
N ASP A 203 -20.60 -1.04 14.20
CA ASP A 203 -20.87 0.20 13.47
C ASP A 203 -20.89 -0.05 11.97
N GLN A 204 -21.99 0.32 11.32
CA GLN A 204 -22.12 0.19 9.88
C GLN A 204 -21.08 1.09 9.16
N PRO A 205 -20.20 0.52 8.32
CA PRO A 205 -19.24 1.33 7.57
C PRO A 205 -19.97 2.27 6.62
N ASP A 206 -19.39 3.46 6.41
CA ASP A 206 -19.87 4.35 5.36
C ASP A 206 -19.81 3.65 3.99
N ALA A 207 -20.64 4.10 3.04
CA ALA A 207 -20.74 3.47 1.72
C ALA A 207 -19.37 3.35 1.02
N GLY A 208 -18.49 4.34 1.18
CA GLY A 208 -17.14 4.33 0.60
C GLY A 208 -16.22 3.31 1.26
N THR A 209 -16.22 3.19 2.58
CA THR A 209 -15.45 2.17 3.30
C THR A 209 -15.97 0.76 3.02
N ALA A 210 -17.29 0.59 2.98
CA ALA A 210 -17.91 -0.67 2.61
C ALA A 210 -17.56 -1.09 1.17
N ALA A 211 -17.48 -0.13 0.23
CA ALA A 211 -17.03 -0.39 -1.13
C ALA A 211 -15.54 -0.81 -1.16
N ARG A 212 -14.67 -0.08 -0.45
CA ARG A 212 -13.23 -0.40 -0.36
C ARG A 212 -12.96 -1.79 0.22
N LEU A 213 -13.67 -2.18 1.28
CA LEU A 213 -13.58 -3.53 1.85
C LEU A 213 -13.98 -4.62 0.85
N ARG A 214 -15.05 -4.40 0.08
CA ARG A 214 -15.49 -5.35 -0.96
C ARG A 214 -14.48 -5.46 -2.11
N VAL A 215 -13.89 -4.35 -2.53
CA VAL A 215 -12.81 -4.36 -3.55
C VAL A 215 -11.60 -5.14 -3.02
N ALA A 216 -11.15 -4.86 -1.80
CA ALA A 216 -10.03 -5.57 -1.18
C ALA A 216 -10.31 -7.09 -1.07
N ALA A 217 -11.54 -7.47 -0.72
CA ALA A 217 -11.98 -8.86 -0.68
C ALA A 217 -11.95 -9.50 -2.08
N GLY A 218 -12.45 -8.78 -3.10
CA GLY A 218 -12.40 -9.22 -4.49
C GLY A 218 -10.97 -9.45 -4.96
N LEU A 219 -10.04 -8.53 -4.65
CA LEU A 219 -8.62 -8.66 -4.98
C LEU A 219 -7.98 -9.88 -4.30
N ALA A 220 -8.24 -10.10 -3.01
CA ALA A 220 -7.74 -11.28 -2.31
C ALA A 220 -8.30 -12.59 -2.88
N LEU A 221 -9.55 -12.62 -3.34
CA LEU A 221 -10.13 -13.78 -4.00
C LEU A 221 -9.54 -14.02 -5.40
N LEU A 222 -9.20 -12.96 -6.15
CA LEU A 222 -8.52 -13.07 -7.44
C LEU A 222 -7.13 -13.68 -7.28
N ASP A 223 -6.36 -13.22 -6.30
CA ASP A 223 -5.04 -13.76 -5.99
C ASP A 223 -5.12 -15.24 -5.57
N GLY A 224 -6.11 -15.59 -4.75
CA GLY A 224 -6.38 -16.97 -4.36
C GLY A 224 -6.98 -17.88 -5.45
N GLY A 225 -7.05 -17.43 -6.71
CA GLY A 225 -7.58 -18.22 -7.84
C GLY A 225 -9.10 -18.47 -7.82
N LYS A 226 -9.84 -17.82 -6.91
CA LYS A 226 -11.29 -18.02 -6.73
C LYS A 226 -12.09 -17.07 -7.63
N TYR A 227 -11.85 -17.14 -8.94
CA TYR A 227 -12.39 -16.17 -9.92
C TYR A 227 -13.91 -16.04 -9.91
N LYS A 228 -14.65 -17.14 -9.72
CA LYS A 228 -16.12 -17.11 -9.64
C LYS A 228 -16.60 -16.28 -8.45
N GLN A 229 -15.98 -16.44 -7.29
CA GLN A 229 -16.35 -15.70 -6.08
C GLN A 229 -15.93 -14.24 -6.19
N ALA A 230 -14.75 -13.97 -6.73
CA ALA A 230 -14.28 -12.62 -7.00
C ALA A 230 -15.23 -11.86 -7.93
N GLY A 231 -15.65 -12.48 -9.04
CA GLY A 231 -16.59 -11.89 -9.99
C GLY A 231 -17.94 -11.53 -9.34
N LEU A 232 -18.52 -12.45 -8.56
CA LEU A 232 -19.77 -12.18 -7.85
C LEU A 232 -19.62 -11.01 -6.86
N LYS A 233 -18.51 -10.97 -6.10
CA LYS A 233 -18.26 -9.92 -5.11
C LYS A 233 -18.11 -8.54 -5.80
N LEU A 234 -17.34 -8.47 -6.89
CA LEU A 234 -17.08 -7.22 -7.62
C LEU A 234 -18.32 -6.70 -8.36
N VAL A 235 -19.12 -7.57 -8.97
CA VAL A 235 -20.37 -7.16 -9.68
C VAL A 235 -21.45 -6.70 -8.71
N SER A 236 -21.48 -7.27 -7.49
CA SER A 236 -22.45 -6.86 -6.47
C SER A 236 -22.25 -5.42 -5.95
N MET A 237 -21.16 -4.75 -6.34
CA MET A 237 -20.91 -3.37 -5.95
C MET A 237 -21.78 -2.41 -6.75
N ARG A 238 -22.78 -1.81 -6.10
CA ARG A 238 -23.40 -0.58 -6.61
C ARG A 238 -22.40 0.55 -6.43
N LEU A 239 -21.83 1.02 -7.54
CA LEU A 239 -21.13 2.30 -7.57
C LEU A 239 -22.21 3.37 -7.74
N ASP A 240 -22.45 4.19 -6.72
CA ASP A 240 -23.24 5.40 -6.93
C ASP A 240 -22.55 6.23 -8.02
N PRO A 241 -23.28 6.77 -9.00
CA PRO A 241 -22.69 7.59 -10.03
C PRO A 241 -21.95 8.77 -9.39
N PRO A 242 -20.79 9.19 -9.91
CA PRO A 242 -20.11 10.38 -9.43
C PRO A 242 -21.06 11.58 -9.49
N LYS A 243 -21.06 12.41 -8.44
CA LYS A 243 -21.99 13.55 -8.27
C LYS A 243 -21.88 14.64 -9.35
N ASP A 244 -20.96 14.52 -10.30
CA ASP A 244 -20.67 15.52 -11.33
C ASP A 244 -20.94 15.04 -12.76
N ARG A 245 -22.02 14.29 -13.00
CA ARG A 245 -22.55 14.20 -14.36
C ARG A 245 -23.57 15.32 -14.55
N PRO A 246 -23.31 16.35 -15.39
CA PRO A 246 -24.39 17.24 -15.79
C PRO A 246 -25.50 16.39 -16.40
N ALA A 247 -26.73 16.64 -15.98
CA ALA A 247 -27.88 16.03 -16.60
C ALA A 247 -27.92 16.52 -18.05
N ASP A 248 -27.57 15.65 -18.99
CA ASP A 248 -27.86 15.88 -20.40
C ASP A 248 -29.39 15.95 -20.52
N GLY A 249 -29.89 17.18 -20.69
CA GLY A 249 -31.22 17.52 -21.15
C GLY A 249 -31.12 18.19 -22.51
#